data_AF-A0A1Q9XHN0-F1
#
_entry.id   AF-A0A1Q9XHN0-F1
#
_cell.length_a   1.000
_cell.length_b   1.000
_cell.length_c   1.000
_cell.angle_alpha   90.00
_cell.angle_beta   90.00
_cell.angle_gamma   90.00
#
_symmetry.space_group_name_H-M   'P 1'
#
loop_
_entity.id
_entity.type
_entity.pdbx_description
1 polymer ?
#
loop_
_entity_poly.entity_id
_entity_poly.type
_entity_poly.pdbx_seq_one_letter_code
_entity_poly.pdbx_strand_id
1 'polypeptide(L)'
;MNDIKLQRITLTKRDRNYSNLKGLDSSLRHSLRLEQNEYDEFEFNPNPPHPNIAIVDGVEQVLTRDLAEQLLANFNDQLQTKIIETEASEEIATEKEKLRKLRSKLNKFINATDETEVKEYVVSVMEGEKPLVVEDYAALLNHHKISRIGQRIDLLENYATKKSEIDQKAPSRAVSRTVNRVKEMILVIPEPNKVAISREKTDLLQKSLHQFYQKHFPDNKILFSFSHLDESTNHVHAFLDLQNTKTGKYDFSAQEYDFAVKYYAKNKERLESITNPPKLEDFKLPNRSEEKQNHRFIRERESWKSKVMQAAFYEHFNGLAAVYGLQAKFLPKTKKNKKHLSEVEQEAKKPKSERSYNYYTKQIENLKEDLRLQELESKKQKIETINLNATIVDLQNTVTTYKENIQILQLEASKQKEHNIKLHSQRQKLDGDITEMTSKTNQLKENFNKTKSEMLKELKQISKQIEKDTAKKKHLESAIVKIEGTLEPLVKRFDILVDRILQAKDQDENPEEFYKRLKENTFDTAKMFGPEKRKDYLSNVRENLKEKGLDPSQVRFGIKENIKLWASDTFTENQTLEFTKEEKEESTKARKRRLLKPKPPSPFQDPYDPHQ
;
A
#
# COMPACT_ATOMS: atom_id res chain seq x y z
N MET A 1 -35.93 -14.14 0.59
CA MET A 1 -35.49 -15.45 0.06
C MET A 1 -34.52 -15.15 -1.07
N ASN A 2 -33.26 -15.50 -0.94
CA ASN A 2 -32.29 -15.32 -2.03
C ASN A 2 -32.74 -16.17 -3.22
N ASP A 3 -32.91 -15.55 -4.38
CA ASP A 3 -33.09 -16.26 -5.65
C ASP A 3 -31.82 -17.06 -5.94
N ILE A 4 -31.77 -18.29 -5.43
CA ILE A 4 -30.71 -19.23 -5.79
C ILE A 4 -30.87 -19.48 -7.29
N LYS A 5 -29.94 -18.93 -8.08
CA LYS A 5 -29.93 -19.09 -9.53
C LYS A 5 -29.65 -20.55 -9.88
N LEU A 6 -30.71 -21.34 -10.02
CA LEU A 6 -30.62 -22.76 -10.37
C LEU A 6 -30.04 -22.94 -11.79
N GLN A 7 -29.09 -23.86 -11.94
CA GLN A 7 -28.59 -24.29 -13.24
C GLN A 7 -29.66 -25.10 -13.96
N ARG A 8 -30.10 -24.61 -15.12
CA ARG A 8 -31.10 -25.28 -15.95
C ARG A 8 -30.45 -26.37 -16.79
N ILE A 9 -30.75 -27.63 -16.49
CA ILE A 9 -30.21 -28.81 -17.18
C ILE A 9 -31.28 -29.52 -18.01
N THR A 10 -30.87 -30.18 -19.09
CA THR A 10 -31.70 -31.21 -19.74
C THR A 10 -31.46 -32.54 -19.05
N LEU A 11 -32.49 -33.38 -18.99
CA LEU A 11 -32.43 -34.72 -18.42
C LEU A 11 -32.89 -35.70 -19.50
N THR A 12 -32.33 -36.90 -19.54
CA THR A 12 -32.84 -37.99 -20.39
C THR A 12 -33.33 -39.11 -19.51
N LYS A 13 -34.65 -39.33 -19.50
CA LYS A 13 -35.27 -40.52 -18.92
C LYS A 13 -35.73 -41.44 -20.04
N ARG A 14 -35.25 -42.68 -20.03
CA ARG A 14 -35.65 -43.72 -20.99
C ARG A 14 -36.21 -44.91 -20.24
N ASP A 15 -37.32 -45.40 -20.75
CA ASP A 15 -38.05 -46.54 -20.24
C ASP A 15 -37.98 -47.62 -21.31
N ARG A 16 -37.23 -48.70 -21.04
CA ARG A 16 -36.97 -49.78 -21.99
C ARG A 16 -37.74 -51.03 -21.61
N ASN A 17 -38.47 -51.52 -22.61
CA ASN A 17 -39.15 -52.80 -22.61
C ASN A 17 -38.44 -53.70 -23.62
N TYR A 18 -38.08 -54.93 -23.24
CA TYR A 18 -37.31 -55.82 -24.11
C TYR A 18 -38.20 -56.84 -24.80
N SER A 19 -38.28 -56.78 -26.12
CA SER A 19 -39.03 -57.74 -26.92
C SER A 19 -38.48 -59.18 -26.86
N ASN A 20 -37.26 -59.38 -26.36
CA ASN A 20 -36.64 -60.68 -26.15
C ASN A 20 -35.70 -60.70 -24.93
N LEU A 21 -35.42 -61.89 -24.41
CA LEU A 21 -34.55 -62.08 -23.24
C LEU A 21 -33.09 -61.70 -23.51
N LYS A 22 -32.61 -61.87 -24.75
CA LYS A 22 -31.23 -61.52 -25.12
C LYS A 22 -30.93 -60.03 -24.95
N GLY A 23 -31.88 -59.17 -25.31
CA GLY A 23 -31.74 -57.72 -25.14
C GLY A 23 -31.70 -57.31 -23.67
N LEU A 24 -32.49 -57.99 -22.82
CA LEU A 24 -32.48 -57.76 -21.38
C LEU A 24 -31.17 -58.23 -20.74
N ASP A 25 -30.71 -59.45 -21.07
CA ASP A 25 -29.42 -59.98 -20.60
C ASP A 25 -28.26 -59.07 -21.01
N SER A 26 -28.29 -58.56 -22.25
CA SER A 26 -27.31 -57.58 -22.70
C SER A 26 -27.39 -56.28 -21.86
N SER A 27 -28.55 -55.65 -21.70
CA SER A 27 -28.60 -54.42 -20.89
C SER A 27 -28.19 -54.63 -19.43
N LEU A 28 -28.47 -55.81 -18.88
CA LEU A 28 -28.09 -56.16 -17.52
C LEU A 28 -26.59 -56.36 -17.38
N ARG A 29 -25.95 -57.12 -18.28
CA ARG A 29 -24.48 -57.28 -18.31
C ARG A 29 -23.75 -55.95 -18.41
N HIS A 30 -24.25 -55.02 -19.25
CA HIS A 30 -23.74 -53.65 -19.31
C HIS A 30 -23.80 -52.96 -17.94
N SER A 31 -24.95 -53.04 -17.28
CA SER A 31 -25.18 -52.42 -15.96
C SER A 31 -24.35 -53.06 -14.84
N LEU A 32 -24.00 -54.33 -15.01
CA LEU A 32 -23.16 -55.11 -14.09
C LEU A 32 -21.66 -54.97 -14.39
N ARG A 33 -21.27 -54.24 -15.44
CA ARG A 33 -19.88 -54.15 -15.92
C ARG A 33 -19.25 -55.51 -16.22
N LEU A 34 -20.07 -56.42 -16.74
CA LEU A 34 -19.62 -57.70 -17.26
C LEU A 34 -19.39 -57.58 -18.76
N GLU A 35 -18.33 -58.24 -19.22
CA GLU A 35 -17.96 -58.27 -20.64
C GLU A 35 -19.14 -58.71 -21.50
N GLN A 36 -19.49 -57.86 -22.46
CA GLN A 36 -20.50 -58.10 -23.47
C GLN A 36 -19.86 -58.30 -24.83
N ASN A 37 -18.97 -57.37 -25.18
CA ASN A 37 -18.48 -57.15 -26.52
C ASN A 37 -17.02 -56.68 -26.45
N GLU A 38 -16.24 -56.87 -27.52
CA GLU A 38 -14.87 -56.35 -27.68
C GLU A 38 -14.75 -54.81 -27.60
N TYR A 39 -15.87 -54.08 -27.50
CA TYR A 39 -15.93 -52.62 -27.53
C TYR A 39 -16.12 -51.97 -26.16
N ASP A 40 -16.26 -52.76 -25.09
CA ASP A 40 -16.50 -52.27 -23.74
C ASP A 40 -15.36 -51.37 -23.23
N GLU A 41 -14.12 -51.61 -23.70
CA GLU A 41 -12.95 -50.78 -23.39
C GLU A 41 -13.06 -49.32 -23.85
N PHE A 42 -13.93 -49.02 -24.83
CA PHE A 42 -14.15 -47.66 -25.35
C PHE A 42 -15.22 -46.87 -24.58
N GLU A 43 -15.84 -47.49 -23.57
CA GLU A 43 -16.97 -46.92 -22.84
C GLU A 43 -16.60 -46.49 -21.42
N PHE A 44 -15.65 -47.18 -20.79
CA PHE A 44 -15.37 -47.07 -19.37
C PHE A 44 -14.03 -46.43 -19.07
N ASN A 45 -13.97 -45.66 -18.00
CA ASN A 45 -12.74 -45.22 -17.38
C ASN A 45 -12.12 -46.43 -16.65
N PRO A 46 -10.91 -46.89 -17.02
CA PRO A 46 -10.26 -47.99 -16.30
C PRO A 46 -9.90 -47.63 -14.86
N ASN A 47 -9.79 -46.34 -14.54
CA ASN A 47 -9.45 -45.83 -13.20
C ASN A 47 -10.48 -44.77 -12.77
N PRO A 48 -11.72 -45.15 -12.45
CA PRO A 48 -12.74 -44.18 -12.07
C PRO A 48 -12.43 -43.56 -10.70
N PRO A 49 -12.75 -42.27 -10.49
CA PRO A 49 -12.50 -41.59 -9.22
C PRO A 49 -13.36 -42.15 -8.08
N HIS A 50 -14.47 -42.82 -8.42
CA HIS A 50 -15.38 -43.45 -7.47
C HIS A 50 -15.80 -44.83 -8.01
N PRO A 51 -15.99 -45.82 -7.14
CA PRO A 51 -16.47 -47.13 -7.57
C PRO A 51 -17.94 -47.06 -8.02
N ASN A 52 -18.31 -47.93 -8.96
CA ASN A 52 -19.71 -48.14 -9.33
C ASN A 52 -20.46 -48.78 -8.15
N ILE A 53 -21.74 -48.44 -8.01
CA ILE A 53 -22.58 -48.88 -6.89
C ILE A 53 -23.75 -49.69 -7.41
N ALA A 54 -24.03 -50.83 -6.78
CA ALA A 54 -25.21 -51.64 -6.97
C ALA A 54 -26.13 -51.50 -5.75
N ILE A 55 -27.44 -51.42 -6.01
CA ILE A 55 -28.47 -51.46 -4.98
C ILE A 55 -29.35 -52.65 -5.22
N VAL A 56 -29.36 -53.52 -4.23
CA VAL A 56 -30.11 -54.77 -4.23
C VAL A 56 -30.95 -54.77 -2.98
N ASP A 57 -32.26 -54.86 -3.13
CA ASP A 57 -33.21 -54.85 -2.00
C ASP A 57 -33.04 -53.66 -1.04
N GLY A 58 -32.63 -52.50 -1.58
CA GLY A 58 -32.42 -51.27 -0.80
C GLY A 58 -31.06 -51.18 -0.10
N VAL A 59 -30.18 -52.17 -0.26
CA VAL A 59 -28.82 -52.15 0.29
C VAL A 59 -27.83 -51.70 -0.78
N GLU A 60 -27.10 -50.61 -0.50
CA GLU A 60 -25.98 -50.13 -1.32
C GLU A 60 -24.73 -50.98 -1.12
N GLN A 61 -24.16 -51.47 -2.21
CA GLN A 61 -22.94 -52.26 -2.24
C GLN A 61 -22.04 -51.79 -3.39
N VAL A 62 -20.73 -51.86 -3.19
CA VAL A 62 -19.78 -51.61 -4.28
C VAL A 62 -19.89 -52.72 -5.31
N LEU A 63 -20.04 -52.35 -6.58
CA LEU A 63 -20.14 -53.30 -7.69
C LEU A 63 -18.76 -53.89 -8.01
N THR A 64 -18.44 -55.01 -7.35
CA THR A 64 -17.27 -55.85 -7.67
C THR A 64 -17.62 -56.87 -8.75
N ARG A 65 -16.62 -57.45 -9.41
CA ARG A 65 -16.83 -58.50 -10.43
C ARG A 65 -17.56 -59.72 -9.85
N ASP A 66 -17.14 -60.17 -8.67
CA ASP A 66 -17.78 -61.31 -8.00
C ASP A 66 -19.26 -61.04 -7.68
N LEU A 67 -19.56 -59.85 -7.15
CA LEU A 67 -20.94 -59.44 -6.90
C LEU A 67 -21.73 -59.35 -8.21
N ALA A 68 -21.13 -58.81 -9.27
CA ALA A 68 -21.76 -58.69 -10.57
C ALA A 68 -22.16 -60.05 -11.16
N GLU A 69 -21.25 -61.03 -11.13
CA GLU A 69 -21.51 -62.39 -11.60
C GLU A 69 -22.59 -63.09 -10.75
N GLN A 70 -22.56 -62.92 -9.43
CA GLN A 70 -23.59 -63.42 -8.53
C GLN A 70 -24.97 -62.82 -8.81
N LEU A 71 -25.05 -61.50 -9.02
CA LEU A 71 -26.31 -60.82 -9.33
C LEU A 71 -26.87 -61.26 -10.68
N LEU A 72 -26.02 -61.45 -11.69
CA LEU A 72 -26.44 -61.97 -12.99
C LEU A 72 -27.04 -63.37 -12.87
N ALA A 73 -26.35 -64.28 -12.17
CA ALA A 73 -26.82 -65.66 -11.96
C ALA A 73 -28.16 -65.67 -11.21
N ASN A 74 -28.23 -64.97 -10.07
CA ASN A 74 -29.45 -64.87 -9.27
C ASN A 74 -30.63 -64.29 -10.06
N PHE A 75 -30.39 -63.26 -10.88
CA PHE A 75 -31.44 -62.68 -11.71
C PHE A 75 -31.92 -63.64 -12.79
N ASN A 76 -30.99 -64.31 -13.48
CA ASN A 76 -31.33 -65.26 -14.52
C ASN A 76 -32.14 -66.44 -13.96
N ASP A 77 -31.75 -66.97 -12.79
CA ASP A 77 -32.50 -68.01 -12.10
C ASP A 77 -33.91 -67.53 -11.73
N GLN A 78 -34.02 -66.37 -11.06
CA GLN A 78 -35.32 -65.78 -10.73
C GLN A 78 -36.21 -65.54 -11.95
N LEU A 79 -35.62 -65.07 -13.06
CA LEU A 79 -36.35 -64.81 -14.29
C LEU A 79 -36.82 -66.11 -14.95
N GLN A 80 -35.98 -67.15 -14.99
CA GLN A 80 -36.36 -68.46 -15.52
C GLN A 80 -37.46 -69.10 -14.67
N THR A 81 -37.33 -69.09 -13.35
CA THR A 81 -38.37 -69.56 -12.43
C THR A 81 -39.68 -68.80 -12.66
N LYS A 82 -39.64 -67.47 -12.74
CA LYS A 82 -40.83 -66.66 -13.06
C LYS A 82 -41.40 -66.99 -14.43
N ILE A 83 -40.57 -67.22 -15.45
CA ILE A 83 -41.07 -67.63 -16.78
C ILE A 83 -41.84 -68.94 -16.65
N ILE A 84 -41.25 -69.96 -16.02
CA ILE A 84 -41.88 -71.28 -15.85
C ILE A 84 -43.19 -71.17 -15.05
N GLU A 85 -43.21 -70.45 -13.93
CA GLU A 85 -44.39 -70.29 -13.07
C GLU A 85 -45.52 -69.49 -13.72
N THR A 86 -45.18 -68.61 -14.67
CA THR A 86 -46.15 -67.68 -15.30
C THR A 86 -46.43 -68.02 -16.76
N GLU A 87 -45.77 -69.02 -17.33
CA GLU A 87 -46.00 -69.46 -18.71
C GLU A 87 -47.41 -70.07 -18.78
N ALA A 88 -48.26 -69.51 -19.63
CA ALA A 88 -49.51 -70.18 -19.97
C ALA A 88 -49.18 -71.54 -20.58
N SER A 89 -49.79 -72.62 -20.08
CA SER A 89 -49.69 -73.92 -20.74
C SER A 89 -50.08 -73.77 -22.22
N GLU A 90 -49.53 -74.61 -23.11
CA GLU A 90 -49.88 -74.56 -24.53
C GLU A 90 -51.40 -74.61 -24.75
N GLU A 91 -52.09 -75.38 -23.92
CA GLU A 91 -53.55 -75.43 -23.88
C GLU A 91 -54.17 -74.04 -23.58
N ILE A 92 -53.78 -73.37 -22.49
CA ILE A 92 -54.28 -72.02 -22.16
C ILE A 92 -53.92 -71.00 -23.25
N ALA A 93 -52.73 -71.10 -23.86
CA ALA A 93 -52.32 -70.21 -24.95
C ALA A 93 -53.21 -70.38 -26.18
N THR A 94 -53.54 -71.62 -26.57
CA THR A 94 -54.48 -71.89 -27.67
C THR A 94 -55.89 -71.40 -27.36
N GLU A 95 -56.35 -71.55 -26.12
CA GLU A 95 -57.66 -71.05 -25.68
C GLU A 95 -57.71 -69.51 -25.67
N LYS A 96 -56.65 -68.82 -25.23
CA LYS A 96 -56.53 -67.35 -25.34
C LYS A 96 -56.53 -66.87 -26.79
N GLU A 97 -55.92 -67.62 -27.72
CA GLU A 97 -55.96 -67.31 -29.15
C GLU A 97 -57.37 -67.49 -29.73
N LYS A 98 -58.10 -68.54 -29.31
CA LYS A 98 -59.52 -68.70 -29.67
C LYS A 98 -60.36 -67.54 -29.14
N LEU A 99 -60.15 -67.12 -27.89
CA LEU A 99 -60.80 -65.95 -27.31
C LEU A 99 -60.47 -64.66 -28.08
N ARG A 100 -59.21 -64.47 -28.51
CA ARG A 100 -58.79 -63.34 -29.35
C ARG A 100 -59.53 -63.32 -30.69
N LYS A 101 -59.67 -64.48 -31.35
CA LYS A 101 -60.41 -64.61 -32.60
C LYS A 101 -61.90 -64.29 -32.42
N LEU A 102 -62.50 -64.74 -31.31
CA LEU A 102 -63.88 -64.40 -30.95
C LEU A 102 -64.03 -62.88 -30.71
N ARG A 103 -63.10 -62.26 -29.96
CA ARG A 103 -63.05 -60.81 -29.75
C ARG A 103 -62.96 -60.05 -31.07
N SER A 104 -62.12 -60.49 -32.00
CA SER A 104 -61.98 -59.87 -33.32
C SER A 104 -63.28 -59.94 -34.13
N LYS A 105 -63.99 -61.08 -34.08
CA LYS A 105 -65.30 -61.24 -34.73
C LYS A 105 -66.37 -60.34 -34.08
N LEU A 106 -66.37 -60.21 -32.76
CA LEU A 106 -67.28 -59.30 -32.04
C LEU A 106 -67.00 -57.84 -32.35
N ASN A 107 -65.72 -57.43 -32.37
CA ASN A 107 -65.35 -56.07 -32.78
C ASN A 107 -65.83 -55.80 -34.22
N LYS A 108 -65.57 -56.71 -35.17
CA LYS A 108 -66.09 -56.58 -36.54
C LYS A 108 -67.61 -56.43 -36.59
N PHE A 109 -68.34 -57.11 -35.71
CA PHE A 109 -69.79 -56.95 -35.58
C PHE A 109 -70.16 -55.58 -35.02
N ILE A 110 -69.57 -55.17 -33.89
CA ILE A 110 -69.76 -53.85 -33.26
C ILE A 110 -69.54 -52.73 -34.29
N ASN A 111 -68.48 -52.82 -35.09
CA ASN A 111 -68.12 -51.78 -36.05
C ASN A 111 -68.96 -51.78 -37.33
N ALA A 112 -69.60 -52.90 -37.66
CA ALA A 112 -70.52 -53.01 -38.79
C ALA A 112 -71.99 -52.74 -38.40
N THR A 113 -72.28 -52.62 -37.11
CA THR A 113 -73.59 -52.23 -36.58
C THR A 113 -73.62 -50.71 -36.49
N ASP A 114 -74.76 -50.05 -36.72
CA ASP A 114 -74.84 -48.59 -36.58
C ASP A 114 -75.41 -48.21 -35.21
N GLU A 115 -76.32 -49.02 -34.70
CA GLU A 115 -77.13 -48.82 -33.50
C GLU A 115 -76.28 -48.84 -32.22
N THR A 116 -76.29 -47.73 -31.48
CA THR A 116 -75.47 -47.52 -30.28
C THR A 116 -75.84 -48.48 -29.14
N GLU A 117 -77.13 -48.74 -28.93
CA GLU A 117 -77.62 -49.62 -27.86
C GLU A 117 -77.11 -51.06 -28.02
N VAL A 118 -77.06 -51.57 -29.26
CA VAL A 118 -76.54 -52.91 -29.58
C VAL A 118 -75.04 -52.97 -29.30
N LYS A 119 -74.28 -51.94 -29.69
CA LYS A 119 -72.83 -51.85 -29.42
C LYS A 119 -72.53 -51.82 -27.93
N GLU A 120 -73.21 -50.95 -27.21
CA GLU A 120 -73.05 -50.81 -25.75
C GLU A 120 -73.42 -52.10 -25.04
N TYR A 121 -74.46 -52.81 -25.51
CA TYR A 121 -74.82 -54.11 -24.95
C TYR A 121 -73.70 -55.15 -25.12
N VAL A 122 -73.17 -55.29 -26.33
CA VAL A 122 -72.09 -56.24 -26.61
C VAL A 122 -70.82 -55.87 -25.83
N VAL A 123 -70.46 -54.59 -25.79
CA VAL A 123 -69.27 -54.11 -25.08
C VAL A 123 -69.38 -54.34 -23.57
N SER A 124 -70.52 -54.01 -22.96
CA SER A 124 -70.73 -54.20 -21.51
C SER A 124 -70.68 -55.68 -21.10
N VAL A 125 -71.21 -56.60 -21.94
CA VAL A 125 -71.03 -58.05 -21.74
C VAL A 125 -69.57 -58.47 -21.93
N MET A 126 -68.89 -57.93 -22.96
CA MET A 126 -67.50 -58.27 -23.24
C MET A 126 -66.53 -57.80 -22.14
N GLU A 127 -66.78 -56.62 -21.55
CA GLU A 127 -65.96 -56.06 -20.47
C GLU A 127 -66.34 -56.68 -19.11
N GLY A 128 -67.50 -57.34 -19.00
CA GLY A 128 -67.97 -58.00 -17.78
C GLY A 128 -68.74 -57.07 -16.83
N GLU A 129 -69.21 -55.93 -17.34
CA GLU A 129 -70.03 -54.97 -16.61
C GLU A 129 -71.45 -55.50 -16.38
N LYS A 130 -71.91 -56.42 -17.25
CA LYS A 130 -73.19 -57.10 -17.12
C LYS A 130 -73.13 -58.54 -17.63
N PRO A 131 -73.91 -59.47 -17.06
CA PRO A 131 -74.04 -60.83 -17.58
C PRO A 131 -74.79 -60.82 -18.92
N LEU A 132 -74.52 -61.82 -19.77
CA LEU A 132 -75.32 -62.05 -20.97
C LEU A 132 -76.69 -62.60 -20.57
N VAL A 133 -77.74 -61.85 -20.84
CA VAL A 133 -79.12 -62.35 -20.86
C VAL A 133 -79.52 -62.56 -22.31
N VAL A 134 -79.77 -63.82 -22.68
CA VAL A 134 -79.97 -64.23 -24.07
C VAL A 134 -81.27 -63.64 -24.62
N GLU A 135 -82.33 -63.63 -23.82
CA GLU A 135 -83.65 -63.12 -24.16
C GLU A 135 -83.62 -61.62 -24.42
N ASP A 136 -82.97 -60.86 -23.54
CA ASP A 136 -82.84 -59.40 -23.66
C ASP A 136 -82.00 -59.03 -24.89
N TYR A 137 -80.91 -59.77 -25.13
CA TYR A 137 -80.07 -59.54 -26.30
C TYR A 137 -80.79 -59.91 -27.60
N ALA A 138 -81.54 -61.02 -27.61
CA ALA A 138 -82.36 -61.42 -28.75
C ALA A 138 -83.46 -60.41 -29.06
N ALA A 139 -84.13 -59.88 -28.03
CA ALA A 139 -85.14 -58.84 -28.17
C ALA A 139 -84.53 -57.55 -28.72
N LEU A 140 -83.36 -57.15 -28.22
CA LEU A 140 -82.62 -55.97 -28.70
C LEU A 140 -82.20 -56.11 -30.17
N LEU A 141 -81.66 -57.27 -30.56
CA LEU A 141 -81.28 -57.54 -31.95
C LEU A 141 -82.49 -57.60 -32.89
N ASN A 142 -83.63 -58.14 -32.44
CA ASN A 142 -84.88 -58.15 -33.21
C ASN A 142 -85.47 -56.74 -33.37
N HIS A 143 -85.47 -55.94 -32.30
CA HIS A 143 -85.96 -54.56 -32.31
C HIS A 143 -85.23 -53.73 -33.37
N HIS A 144 -83.91 -53.86 -33.43
CA HIS A 144 -83.04 -53.18 -34.39
C HIS A 144 -82.88 -53.92 -35.73
N LYS A 145 -83.68 -54.96 -35.99
CA LYS A 145 -83.71 -55.75 -37.25
C LYS A 145 -82.33 -56.29 -37.68
N ILE A 146 -81.49 -56.65 -36.73
CA ILE A 146 -80.14 -57.19 -37.00
C ILE A 146 -80.25 -58.59 -37.62
N SER A 147 -79.54 -58.81 -38.72
CA SER A 147 -79.54 -60.11 -39.40
C SER A 147 -78.74 -61.18 -38.65
N ARG A 148 -79.17 -62.44 -38.80
CA ARG A 148 -78.51 -63.64 -38.25
C ARG A 148 -78.40 -63.64 -36.72
N ILE A 149 -79.50 -63.31 -36.04
CA ILE A 149 -79.59 -63.15 -34.58
C ILE A 149 -79.00 -64.33 -33.81
N GLY A 150 -79.35 -65.58 -34.16
CA GLY A 150 -78.79 -66.78 -33.52
C GLY A 150 -77.26 -66.81 -33.56
N GLN A 151 -76.65 -66.52 -34.71
CA GLN A 151 -75.18 -66.45 -34.83
C GLN A 151 -74.55 -65.33 -33.99
N ARG A 152 -75.28 -64.23 -33.73
CA ARG A 152 -74.79 -63.12 -32.91
C ARG A 152 -74.88 -63.42 -31.42
N ILE A 153 -75.94 -64.11 -31.00
CA ILE A 153 -76.11 -64.64 -29.66
C ILE A 153 -75.01 -65.67 -29.40
N ASP A 154 -74.88 -66.69 -30.26
CA ASP A 154 -73.86 -67.72 -30.15
C ASP A 154 -72.46 -67.12 -30.06
N LEU A 155 -72.16 -66.08 -30.85
CA LEU A 155 -70.85 -65.45 -30.85
C LEU A 155 -70.53 -64.75 -29.52
N LEU A 156 -71.50 -64.04 -28.94
CA LEU A 156 -71.33 -63.33 -27.67
C LEU A 156 -71.32 -64.30 -26.48
N GLU A 157 -72.17 -65.33 -26.51
CA GLU A 157 -72.20 -66.40 -25.52
C GLU A 157 -70.90 -67.20 -25.54
N ASN A 158 -70.44 -67.64 -26.71
CA ASN A 158 -69.15 -68.31 -26.83
C ASN A 158 -68.00 -67.45 -26.31
N TYR A 159 -68.03 -66.13 -26.54
CA TYR A 159 -67.01 -65.25 -25.98
C TYR A 159 -67.10 -65.16 -24.45
N ALA A 160 -68.29 -64.95 -23.90
CA ALA A 160 -68.51 -64.80 -22.46
C ALA A 160 -68.14 -66.09 -21.69
N THR A 161 -68.61 -67.24 -22.17
CA THR A 161 -68.29 -68.56 -21.62
C THR A 161 -66.79 -68.83 -21.71
N LYS A 162 -66.17 -68.57 -22.87
CA LYS A 162 -64.73 -68.78 -23.06
C LYS A 162 -63.89 -67.86 -22.18
N LYS A 163 -64.31 -66.61 -22.01
CA LYS A 163 -63.66 -65.65 -21.11
C LYS A 163 -63.72 -66.15 -19.67
N SER A 164 -64.89 -66.59 -19.20
CA SER A 164 -65.07 -67.17 -17.86
C SER A 164 -64.27 -68.46 -17.66
N GLU A 165 -64.24 -69.36 -18.65
CA GLU A 165 -63.42 -70.59 -18.59
C GLU A 165 -61.92 -70.28 -18.47
N ILE A 166 -61.43 -69.31 -19.24
CA ILE A 166 -60.03 -68.88 -19.17
C ILE A 166 -59.75 -68.19 -17.85
N ASP A 167 -60.65 -67.34 -17.36
CA ASP A 167 -60.49 -66.66 -16.08
C ASP A 167 -60.51 -67.63 -14.88
N GLN A 168 -61.21 -68.77 -15.00
CA GLN A 168 -61.26 -69.83 -13.97
C GLN A 168 -60.13 -70.87 -14.07
N LYS A 169 -59.72 -71.26 -15.29
CA LYS A 169 -58.70 -72.30 -15.51
C LYS A 169 -57.28 -71.77 -15.64
N ALA A 170 -57.09 -70.54 -16.12
CA ALA A 170 -55.77 -69.96 -16.18
C ALA A 170 -55.33 -69.58 -14.75
N PRO A 171 -54.08 -69.89 -14.35
CA PRO A 171 -53.48 -69.17 -13.25
C PRO A 171 -53.69 -67.68 -13.48
N SER A 172 -54.13 -66.93 -12.48
CA SER A 172 -54.33 -65.47 -12.57
C SER A 172 -53.08 -64.71 -13.08
N ARG A 173 -51.94 -65.41 -13.11
CA ARG A 173 -50.59 -65.00 -13.48
C ARG A 173 -50.13 -65.48 -14.87
N ALA A 174 -50.91 -66.30 -15.58
CA ALA A 174 -50.49 -66.92 -16.83
C ALA A 174 -50.38 -65.88 -17.97
N VAL A 175 -49.16 -65.60 -18.39
CA VAL A 175 -48.81 -64.66 -19.46
C VAL A 175 -48.05 -65.38 -20.57
N SER A 176 -48.09 -64.83 -21.80
CA SER A 176 -47.28 -65.36 -22.90
C SER A 176 -45.80 -65.31 -22.53
N ARG A 177 -45.02 -66.28 -23.02
CA ARG A 177 -43.55 -66.29 -22.91
C ARG A 177 -42.92 -64.96 -23.36
N THR A 178 -43.56 -64.28 -24.32
CA THR A 178 -43.15 -63.00 -24.90
C THR A 178 -43.56 -61.75 -24.10
N VAL A 179 -44.25 -61.89 -22.97
CA VAL A 179 -44.61 -60.74 -22.13
C VAL A 179 -43.38 -60.18 -21.42
N ASN A 180 -43.24 -58.86 -21.46
CA ASN A 180 -42.21 -58.14 -20.72
C ASN A 180 -42.45 -58.32 -19.22
N ARG A 181 -41.48 -58.90 -18.52
CA ARG A 181 -41.54 -59.12 -17.06
C ARG A 181 -40.75 -58.07 -16.29
N VAL A 182 -39.75 -57.47 -16.92
CA VAL A 182 -38.88 -56.47 -16.32
C VAL A 182 -38.78 -55.26 -17.26
N LYS A 183 -38.79 -54.07 -16.68
CA LYS A 183 -38.59 -52.79 -17.37
C LYS A 183 -37.33 -52.14 -16.85
N GLU A 184 -36.44 -51.76 -17.76
CA GLU A 184 -35.26 -50.96 -17.42
C GLU A 184 -35.60 -49.47 -17.51
N MET A 185 -35.16 -48.72 -16.52
CA MET A 185 -35.29 -47.27 -16.44
C MET A 185 -33.89 -46.69 -16.41
N ILE A 186 -33.55 -45.92 -17.44
CA ILE A 186 -32.26 -45.26 -17.58
C ILE A 186 -32.47 -43.77 -17.35
N LEU A 187 -31.72 -43.19 -16.42
CA LEU A 187 -31.71 -41.76 -16.17
C LEU A 187 -30.31 -41.21 -16.36
N VAL A 188 -30.16 -40.22 -17.24
CA VAL A 188 -28.87 -39.63 -17.62
C VAL A 188 -28.95 -38.12 -17.53
N ILE A 189 -27.92 -37.47 -16.98
CA ILE A 189 -27.66 -36.04 -17.20
C ILE A 189 -26.69 -35.93 -18.39
N PRO A 190 -27.15 -35.50 -19.58
CA PRO A 190 -26.30 -35.40 -20.76
C PRO A 190 -25.11 -34.47 -20.55
N GLU A 191 -23.99 -34.80 -21.19
CA GLU A 191 -22.74 -34.03 -21.16
C GLU A 191 -22.91 -32.53 -21.46
N PRO A 192 -23.74 -32.10 -22.45
CA PRO A 192 -23.86 -30.67 -22.78
C PRO A 192 -24.36 -29.77 -21.65
N ASN A 193 -24.85 -30.35 -20.55
CA ASN A 193 -25.19 -29.62 -19.34
C ASN A 193 -23.99 -29.13 -18.54
N LYS A 194 -22.78 -29.64 -18.82
CA LYS A 194 -21.54 -29.33 -18.10
C LYS A 194 -21.67 -29.57 -16.59
N VAL A 195 -22.30 -30.67 -16.22
CA VAL A 195 -22.40 -31.12 -14.82
C VAL A 195 -21.30 -32.14 -14.57
N ALA A 196 -20.45 -31.87 -13.59
CA ALA A 196 -19.36 -32.77 -13.21
C ALA A 196 -19.91 -34.13 -12.77
N ILE A 197 -19.16 -35.19 -13.08
CA ILE A 197 -19.48 -36.54 -12.63
C ILE A 197 -19.13 -36.64 -11.16
N SER A 198 -20.11 -36.98 -10.32
CA SER A 198 -19.91 -37.05 -8.88
C SER A 198 -20.95 -37.96 -8.24
N ARG A 199 -20.55 -38.59 -7.14
CA ARG A 199 -21.44 -39.46 -6.36
C ARG A 199 -22.73 -38.74 -5.97
N GLU A 200 -22.65 -37.50 -5.47
CA GLU A 200 -23.83 -36.72 -5.06
C GLU A 200 -24.89 -36.56 -6.16
N LYS A 201 -24.46 -36.30 -7.41
CA LYS A 201 -25.40 -36.09 -8.53
C LYS A 201 -25.95 -37.42 -9.03
N THR A 202 -25.15 -38.49 -9.04
CA THR A 202 -25.62 -39.84 -9.39
C THR A 202 -26.60 -40.37 -8.33
N ASP A 203 -26.33 -40.16 -7.05
CA ASP A 203 -27.22 -40.52 -5.94
C ASP A 203 -28.55 -39.75 -6.04
N LEU A 204 -28.53 -38.49 -6.46
CA LEU A 204 -29.76 -37.74 -6.76
C LEU A 204 -30.59 -38.42 -7.86
N LEU A 205 -29.96 -38.87 -8.96
CA LEU A 205 -30.65 -39.56 -10.05
C LEU A 205 -31.30 -40.87 -9.56
N GLN A 206 -30.53 -41.65 -8.81
CA GLN A 206 -30.96 -42.91 -8.22
C GLN A 206 -32.12 -42.72 -7.25
N LYS A 207 -31.96 -41.80 -6.28
CA LYS A 207 -32.99 -41.45 -5.30
C LYS A 207 -34.27 -40.97 -5.97
N SER A 208 -34.16 -40.16 -7.03
CA SER A 208 -35.31 -39.67 -7.78
C SER A 208 -36.08 -40.80 -8.47
N LEU A 209 -35.38 -41.79 -9.04
CA LEU A 209 -36.04 -42.98 -9.60
C LEU A 209 -36.73 -43.78 -8.49
N HIS A 210 -36.02 -44.12 -7.43
CA HIS A 210 -36.56 -44.97 -6.36
C HIS A 210 -37.77 -44.34 -5.69
N GLN A 211 -37.66 -43.08 -5.27
CA GLN A 211 -38.76 -42.38 -4.60
C GLN A 211 -39.97 -42.20 -5.50
N PHE A 212 -39.79 -41.90 -6.79
CA PHE A 212 -40.91 -41.76 -7.71
C PHE A 212 -41.67 -43.08 -7.87
N TYR A 213 -40.97 -44.18 -8.15
CA TYR A 213 -41.62 -45.46 -8.41
C TYR A 213 -42.17 -46.11 -7.14
N GLN A 214 -41.49 -46.03 -5.99
CA GLN A 214 -42.02 -46.52 -4.71
C GLN A 214 -43.28 -45.75 -4.28
N LYS A 215 -43.33 -44.44 -4.52
CA LYS A 215 -44.48 -43.61 -4.16
C LYS A 215 -45.71 -43.86 -5.03
N HIS A 216 -45.50 -44.05 -6.34
CA HIS A 216 -46.59 -44.09 -7.31
C HIS A 216 -46.96 -45.50 -7.78
N PHE A 217 -46.05 -46.46 -7.63
CA PHE A 217 -46.20 -47.87 -7.99
C PHE A 217 -45.66 -48.76 -6.85
N PRO A 218 -46.18 -48.65 -5.61
CA PRO A 218 -45.65 -49.37 -4.44
C PRO A 218 -45.75 -50.89 -4.57
N ASP A 219 -46.66 -51.37 -5.41
CA ASP A 219 -46.89 -52.79 -5.64
C ASP A 219 -45.96 -53.38 -6.72
N ASN A 220 -45.03 -52.59 -7.26
CA ASN A 220 -44.03 -53.04 -8.23
C ASN A 220 -42.62 -52.84 -7.66
N LYS A 221 -41.89 -53.94 -7.47
CA LYS A 221 -40.57 -53.94 -6.81
C LYS A 221 -39.47 -53.52 -7.78
N ILE A 222 -38.61 -52.59 -7.36
CA ILE A 222 -37.31 -52.37 -8.03
C ILE A 222 -36.40 -53.52 -7.62
N LEU A 223 -35.98 -54.34 -8.59
CA LEU A 223 -35.12 -55.50 -8.38
C LEU A 223 -33.68 -55.06 -8.11
N PHE A 224 -33.15 -54.21 -8.99
CA PHE A 224 -31.80 -53.69 -8.92
C PHE A 224 -31.74 -52.24 -9.37
N SER A 225 -30.73 -51.53 -8.89
CA SER A 225 -30.33 -50.25 -9.44
C SER A 225 -28.81 -50.15 -9.48
N PHE A 226 -28.26 -49.60 -10.55
CA PHE A 226 -26.83 -49.44 -10.74
C PHE A 226 -26.51 -47.98 -11.00
N SER A 227 -25.57 -47.46 -10.23
CA SER A 227 -25.05 -46.11 -10.32
C SER A 227 -23.65 -46.17 -10.90
N HIS A 228 -23.49 -45.62 -12.10
CA HIS A 228 -22.26 -45.69 -12.87
C HIS A 228 -21.49 -44.36 -12.78
N LEU A 229 -20.24 -44.44 -12.34
CA LEU A 229 -19.35 -43.30 -12.08
C LEU A 229 -18.05 -43.35 -12.91
N ASP A 230 -17.96 -44.34 -13.78
CA ASP A 230 -16.83 -44.65 -14.66
C ASP A 230 -17.03 -44.21 -16.12
N GLU A 231 -18.18 -43.66 -16.48
CA GLU A 231 -18.43 -43.19 -17.86
C GLU A 231 -18.26 -41.67 -18.00
N SER A 232 -18.66 -41.13 -19.15
CA SER A 232 -18.57 -39.72 -19.49
C SER A 232 -19.71 -38.84 -18.96
N THR A 233 -20.74 -39.42 -18.32
CA THR A 233 -21.91 -38.71 -17.80
C THR A 233 -22.46 -39.37 -16.53
N ASN A 234 -23.09 -38.57 -15.63
CA ASN A 234 -23.84 -39.12 -14.50
C ASN A 234 -25.07 -39.87 -15.02
N HIS A 235 -25.16 -41.17 -14.71
CA HIS A 235 -26.32 -41.97 -15.09
C HIS A 235 -26.57 -43.16 -14.17
N VAL A 236 -27.82 -43.60 -14.19
CA VAL A 236 -28.34 -44.69 -13.36
C VAL A 236 -29.23 -45.59 -14.20
N HIS A 237 -29.11 -46.90 -13.97
CA HIS A 237 -30.01 -47.92 -14.48
C HIS A 237 -30.82 -48.49 -13.32
N ALA A 238 -32.12 -48.70 -13.50
CA ALA A 238 -32.98 -49.34 -12.50
C ALA A 238 -33.90 -50.36 -13.19
N PHE A 239 -33.99 -51.56 -12.62
CA PHE A 239 -34.77 -52.67 -13.16
C PHE A 239 -36.02 -52.87 -12.31
N LEU A 240 -37.19 -52.60 -12.88
CA LEU A 240 -38.48 -52.71 -12.22
C LEU A 240 -39.17 -54.02 -12.61
N ASP A 241 -39.63 -54.76 -11.60
CA ASP A 241 -40.52 -55.89 -11.78
C ASP A 241 -41.92 -55.40 -12.18
N LEU A 242 -42.39 -55.87 -13.33
CA LEU A 242 -43.70 -55.51 -13.86
C LEU A 242 -44.84 -56.32 -13.24
N GLN A 243 -44.52 -57.34 -12.45
CA GLN A 243 -45.52 -58.06 -11.67
C GLN A 243 -45.96 -57.23 -10.46
N ASN A 244 -47.26 -57.01 -10.36
CA ASN A 244 -47.88 -56.44 -9.18
C ASN A 244 -47.81 -57.44 -8.02
N THR A 245 -47.19 -57.08 -6.90
CA THR A 245 -46.97 -57.95 -5.74
C THR A 245 -48.26 -58.31 -5.01
N LYS A 246 -49.31 -57.46 -5.07
CA LYS A 246 -50.62 -57.74 -4.46
C LYS A 246 -51.47 -58.65 -5.32
N THR A 247 -51.55 -58.38 -6.63
CA THR A 247 -52.47 -59.10 -7.53
C THR A 247 -51.80 -60.27 -8.24
N GLY A 248 -50.47 -60.30 -8.29
CA GLY A 248 -49.67 -61.26 -9.07
C GLY A 248 -49.72 -61.04 -10.59
N LYS A 249 -50.40 -59.98 -11.07
CA LYS A 249 -50.63 -59.73 -12.50
C LYS A 249 -49.56 -58.83 -13.11
N TYR A 250 -49.34 -58.97 -14.42
CA TYR A 250 -48.48 -58.08 -15.23
C TYR A 250 -49.29 -56.94 -15.86
N ASP A 251 -49.87 -56.08 -15.03
CA ASP A 251 -50.79 -55.00 -15.42
C ASP A 251 -50.14 -53.60 -15.39
N PHE A 252 -48.81 -53.52 -15.29
CA PHE A 252 -48.09 -52.27 -15.10
C PHE A 252 -48.42 -51.17 -16.14
N SER A 253 -48.62 -51.53 -17.42
CA SER A 253 -49.01 -50.53 -18.44
C SER A 253 -50.36 -49.88 -18.16
N ALA A 254 -51.30 -50.63 -17.59
CA ALA A 254 -52.59 -50.09 -17.15
C ALA A 254 -52.40 -49.20 -15.93
N GLN A 255 -51.58 -49.61 -14.96
CA GLN A 255 -51.23 -48.77 -13.80
C GLN A 255 -50.62 -47.42 -14.22
N GLU A 256 -49.69 -47.42 -15.20
CA GLU A 256 -49.10 -46.19 -15.74
C GLU A 256 -50.15 -45.28 -16.39
N TYR A 257 -51.10 -45.87 -17.13
CA TYR A 257 -52.17 -45.12 -17.76
C TYR A 257 -53.11 -44.50 -16.72
N ASP A 258 -53.52 -45.27 -15.72
CA ASP A 258 -54.38 -44.80 -14.62
C ASP A 258 -53.70 -43.69 -13.81
N PHE A 259 -52.41 -43.84 -13.53
CA PHE A 259 -51.61 -42.78 -12.91
C PHE A 259 -51.61 -41.52 -13.79
N ALA A 260 -51.33 -41.65 -15.09
CA ALA A 260 -51.28 -40.51 -16.00
C ALA A 260 -52.63 -39.76 -16.07
N VAL A 261 -53.75 -40.49 -16.13
CA VAL A 261 -55.10 -39.90 -16.11
C VAL A 261 -55.35 -39.14 -14.80
N LYS A 262 -55.08 -39.76 -13.65
CA LYS A 262 -55.25 -39.12 -12.33
C LYS A 262 -54.35 -37.89 -12.17
N TYR A 263 -53.10 -38.00 -12.61
CA TYR A 263 -52.13 -36.92 -12.53
C TYR A 263 -52.52 -35.73 -13.41
N TYR A 264 -52.94 -35.99 -14.65
CA TYR A 264 -53.38 -34.97 -15.58
C TYR A 264 -54.61 -34.22 -15.07
N ALA A 265 -55.61 -34.95 -14.57
CA ALA A 265 -56.82 -34.35 -14.01
C ALA A 265 -56.51 -33.40 -12.83
N LYS A 266 -55.56 -33.77 -11.96
CA LYS A 266 -55.17 -32.97 -10.80
C LYS A 266 -54.29 -31.75 -11.15
N ASN A 267 -53.48 -31.84 -12.21
CA ASN A 267 -52.47 -30.84 -12.54
C ASN A 267 -52.69 -30.16 -13.89
N LYS A 268 -53.93 -30.14 -14.38
CA LYS A 268 -54.28 -29.67 -15.73
C LYS A 268 -53.72 -28.28 -16.06
N GLU A 269 -53.84 -27.34 -15.13
CA GLU A 269 -53.34 -25.96 -15.27
C GLU A 269 -51.82 -25.86 -15.39
N ARG A 270 -51.07 -26.81 -14.82
CA ARG A 270 -49.59 -26.82 -14.89
C ARG A 270 -49.08 -27.56 -16.13
N LEU A 271 -49.94 -28.34 -16.79
CA LEU A 271 -49.62 -29.18 -17.93
C LEU A 271 -50.20 -28.61 -19.25
N GLU A 272 -50.39 -27.30 -19.36
CA GLU A 272 -51.01 -26.62 -20.52
C GLU A 272 -50.43 -27.03 -21.89
N SER A 273 -49.16 -27.45 -21.92
CA SER A 273 -48.50 -27.95 -23.14
C SER A 273 -48.92 -29.38 -23.57
N ILE A 274 -49.70 -30.08 -22.74
CA ILE A 274 -50.17 -31.45 -22.96
C ILE A 274 -51.68 -31.43 -23.20
N THR A 275 -52.10 -31.94 -24.35
CA THR A 275 -53.52 -32.07 -24.75
C THR A 275 -54.28 -33.02 -23.82
N ASN A 276 -55.62 -32.98 -23.90
CA ASN A 276 -56.48 -33.95 -23.22
C ASN A 276 -56.15 -35.40 -23.64
N PRO A 277 -56.49 -36.39 -22.79
CA PRO A 277 -56.35 -37.81 -23.15
C PRO A 277 -57.03 -38.09 -24.50
N PRO A 278 -56.35 -38.74 -25.45
CA PRO A 278 -56.95 -39.06 -26.75
C PRO A 278 -58.11 -40.03 -26.55
N LYS A 279 -59.19 -39.83 -27.31
CA LYS A 279 -60.34 -40.72 -27.40
C LYS A 279 -60.34 -41.41 -28.77
N LEU A 280 -60.95 -42.60 -28.85
CA LEU A 280 -61.03 -43.32 -30.12
C LEU A 280 -61.78 -42.53 -31.20
N GLU A 281 -62.80 -41.78 -30.78
CA GLU A 281 -63.60 -40.89 -31.65
C GLU A 281 -62.74 -39.86 -32.40
N ASP A 282 -61.65 -39.38 -31.80
CA ASP A 282 -60.75 -38.38 -32.41
C ASP A 282 -60.05 -38.92 -33.68
N PHE A 283 -60.08 -40.24 -33.90
CA PHE A 283 -59.40 -40.92 -35.01
C PHE A 283 -60.35 -41.54 -36.02
N LYS A 284 -61.67 -41.45 -35.81
CA LYS A 284 -62.67 -41.94 -36.77
C LYS A 284 -62.71 -41.02 -37.99
N LEU A 285 -62.24 -41.52 -39.13
CA LEU A 285 -62.20 -40.79 -40.40
C LEU A 285 -62.94 -41.61 -41.47
N PRO A 286 -63.82 -41.00 -42.28
CA PRO A 286 -64.70 -41.72 -43.21
C PRO A 286 -63.96 -42.58 -44.24
N ASN A 287 -62.72 -42.21 -44.61
CA ASN A 287 -61.94 -42.90 -45.65
C ASN A 287 -60.80 -43.79 -45.10
N ARG A 288 -60.85 -44.21 -43.83
CA ARG A 288 -59.81 -45.08 -43.24
C ARG A 288 -60.41 -46.35 -42.66
N SER A 289 -59.72 -47.48 -42.89
CA SER A 289 -60.05 -48.72 -42.21
C SER A 289 -59.90 -48.57 -40.70
N GLU A 290 -60.80 -49.23 -39.98
CA GLU A 290 -60.87 -49.23 -38.52
C GLU A 290 -59.56 -49.70 -37.87
N GLU A 291 -58.86 -50.67 -38.47
CA GLU A 291 -57.55 -51.14 -38.02
C GLU A 291 -56.50 -50.01 -38.00
N LYS A 292 -56.46 -49.17 -39.04
CA LYS A 292 -55.55 -48.01 -39.10
C LYS A 292 -55.93 -46.94 -38.09
N GLN A 293 -57.22 -46.79 -37.78
CA GLN A 293 -57.70 -45.84 -36.76
C GLN A 293 -57.27 -46.32 -35.36
N ASN A 294 -57.54 -47.58 -35.03
CA ASN A 294 -57.15 -48.21 -33.77
C ASN A 294 -55.64 -48.17 -33.54
N HIS A 295 -54.84 -48.48 -34.57
CA HIS A 295 -53.39 -48.41 -34.47
C HIS A 295 -52.89 -46.99 -34.12
N ARG A 296 -53.51 -45.97 -34.74
CA ARG A 296 -53.17 -44.57 -34.49
C ARG A 296 -53.59 -44.11 -33.09
N PHE A 297 -54.79 -44.51 -32.66
CA PHE A 297 -55.29 -44.27 -31.31
C PHE A 297 -54.37 -44.86 -30.25
N ILE A 298 -53.98 -46.14 -30.37
CA ILE A 298 -53.06 -46.80 -29.43
C ILE A 298 -51.72 -46.04 -29.35
N ARG A 299 -51.16 -45.67 -30.51
CA ARG A 299 -49.90 -44.93 -30.58
C ARG A 299 -49.99 -43.56 -29.91
N GLU A 300 -51.05 -42.79 -30.17
CA GLU A 300 -51.24 -41.47 -29.56
C GLU A 300 -51.54 -41.59 -28.05
N ARG A 301 -52.29 -42.62 -27.62
CA ARG A 301 -52.53 -42.93 -26.21
C ARG A 301 -51.24 -43.22 -25.46
N GLU A 302 -50.38 -44.07 -26.01
CA GLU A 302 -49.06 -44.37 -25.40
C GLU A 302 -48.14 -43.15 -25.39
N SER A 303 -48.16 -42.34 -26.46
CA SER A 303 -47.40 -41.09 -26.52
C SER A 303 -47.88 -40.09 -25.46
N TRP A 304 -49.20 -39.95 -25.31
CA TRP A 304 -49.81 -39.07 -24.31
C TRP A 304 -49.46 -39.52 -22.88
N LYS A 305 -49.65 -40.81 -22.58
CA LYS A 305 -49.26 -41.42 -21.29
C LYS A 305 -47.81 -41.11 -20.96
N SER A 306 -46.91 -41.32 -21.92
CA SER A 306 -45.47 -41.09 -21.76
C SER A 306 -45.14 -39.62 -21.47
N LYS A 307 -45.81 -38.67 -22.12
CA LYS A 307 -45.61 -37.22 -21.87
C LYS A 307 -46.00 -36.84 -20.44
N VAL A 308 -47.15 -37.33 -19.96
CA VAL A 308 -47.64 -37.05 -18.60
C VAL A 308 -46.72 -37.70 -17.57
N MET A 309 -46.32 -38.96 -17.77
CA MET A 309 -45.36 -39.67 -16.92
C MET A 309 -44.02 -38.92 -16.81
N GLN A 310 -43.49 -38.42 -17.94
CA GLN A 310 -42.26 -37.62 -17.94
C GLN A 310 -42.45 -36.31 -17.19
N ALA A 311 -43.57 -35.60 -17.39
CA ALA A 311 -43.84 -34.35 -16.67
C ALA A 311 -43.92 -34.58 -15.15
N ALA A 312 -44.65 -35.62 -14.72
CA ALA A 312 -44.74 -36.00 -13.31
C ALA A 312 -43.37 -36.35 -12.71
N PHE A 313 -42.55 -37.10 -13.45
CA PHE A 313 -41.20 -37.42 -13.02
C PHE A 313 -40.31 -36.17 -12.90
N TYR A 314 -40.37 -35.24 -13.86
CA TYR A 314 -39.56 -34.03 -13.84
C TYR A 314 -39.95 -33.09 -12.70
N GLU A 315 -41.24 -33.01 -12.36
CA GLU A 315 -41.71 -32.27 -11.19
C GLU A 315 -41.13 -32.88 -9.90
N HIS A 316 -41.20 -34.21 -9.76
CA HIS A 316 -40.59 -34.91 -8.63
C HIS A 316 -39.07 -34.71 -8.56
N PHE A 317 -38.36 -34.89 -9.68
CA PHE A 317 -36.92 -34.69 -9.78
C PHE A 317 -36.54 -33.26 -9.40
N ASN A 318 -37.25 -32.26 -9.92
CA ASN A 318 -36.96 -30.85 -9.63
C ASN A 318 -37.15 -30.49 -8.15
N GLY A 319 -38.10 -31.13 -7.46
CA GLY A 319 -38.26 -30.99 -6.01
C GLY A 319 -37.02 -31.45 -5.23
N LEU A 320 -36.35 -32.52 -5.69
CA LEU A 320 -35.12 -33.02 -5.07
C LEU A 320 -33.87 -32.26 -5.54
N ALA A 321 -33.82 -31.92 -6.84
CA ALA A 321 -32.67 -31.33 -7.51
C ALA A 321 -32.40 -29.87 -7.11
N ALA A 322 -33.41 -29.16 -6.59
CA ALA A 322 -33.29 -27.78 -6.13
C ALA A 322 -32.23 -27.61 -5.03
N VAL A 323 -32.11 -28.59 -4.11
CA VAL A 323 -31.08 -28.61 -3.04
C VAL A 323 -29.67 -28.65 -3.64
N TYR A 324 -29.54 -29.25 -4.82
CA TYR A 324 -28.29 -29.41 -5.56
C TYR A 324 -28.04 -28.27 -6.55
N GLY A 325 -28.85 -27.21 -6.52
CA GLY A 325 -28.75 -26.07 -7.43
C GLY A 325 -29.17 -26.38 -8.87
N LEU A 326 -29.93 -27.46 -9.10
CA LEU A 326 -30.28 -27.95 -10.43
C LEU A 326 -31.79 -27.80 -10.72
N GLN A 327 -32.13 -27.53 -11.98
CA GLN A 327 -33.50 -27.54 -12.48
C GLN A 327 -33.56 -28.23 -13.85
N ALA A 328 -34.17 -29.41 -13.91
CA ALA A 328 -34.43 -30.12 -15.14
C ALA A 328 -35.53 -29.45 -15.98
N LYS A 329 -35.27 -29.33 -17.28
CA LYS A 329 -36.22 -28.88 -18.30
C LYS A 329 -36.26 -29.84 -19.48
N PHE A 330 -37.37 -29.84 -20.19
CA PHE A 330 -37.48 -30.53 -21.47
C PHE A 330 -36.55 -29.90 -22.51
N LEU A 331 -35.93 -30.74 -23.33
CA LEU A 331 -35.20 -30.26 -24.50
C LEU A 331 -36.20 -29.63 -25.49
N PRO A 332 -36.06 -28.35 -25.86
CA PRO A 332 -37.02 -27.71 -26.76
C PRO A 332 -36.93 -28.35 -28.15
N LYS A 333 -38.09 -28.56 -28.80
CA LYS A 333 -38.20 -29.25 -30.10
C LYS A 333 -37.86 -28.33 -31.29
N THR A 334 -36.73 -27.65 -31.24
CA THR A 334 -36.23 -26.80 -32.34
C THR A 334 -35.71 -27.64 -33.52
N LYS A 335 -35.65 -27.07 -34.73
CA LYS A 335 -35.06 -27.74 -35.91
C LYS A 335 -33.61 -28.19 -35.64
N LYS A 336 -32.82 -27.33 -34.98
CA LYS A 336 -31.43 -27.62 -34.59
C LYS A 336 -31.34 -28.85 -33.67
N ASN A 337 -32.15 -28.89 -32.61
CA ASN A 337 -32.13 -30.00 -31.65
C ASN A 337 -32.60 -31.31 -32.27
N LYS A 338 -33.59 -31.27 -33.17
CA LYS A 338 -34.03 -32.46 -33.92
C LYS A 338 -32.94 -33.00 -34.84
N LYS A 339 -32.23 -32.12 -35.55
CA LYS A 339 -31.10 -32.52 -36.41
C LYS A 339 -29.99 -33.16 -35.59
N HIS A 340 -29.61 -32.53 -34.48
CA HIS A 340 -28.59 -33.07 -33.58
C HIS A 340 -28.99 -34.43 -32.98
N LEU A 341 -30.24 -34.59 -32.53
CA LEU A 341 -30.73 -35.89 -32.05
C LEU A 341 -30.64 -36.96 -33.14
N SER A 342 -31.00 -36.62 -34.37
CA SER A 342 -30.87 -37.53 -35.52
C SER A 342 -29.41 -37.89 -35.81
N GLU A 343 -28.47 -36.96 -35.69
CA GLU A 343 -27.04 -37.23 -35.86
C GLU A 343 -26.56 -38.20 -34.76
N VAL A 344 -26.93 -37.95 -33.50
CA VAL A 344 -26.64 -38.83 -32.36
C VAL A 344 -27.23 -40.23 -32.57
N GLU A 345 -28.44 -40.35 -33.10
CA GLU A 345 -29.07 -41.65 -33.41
C GLU A 345 -28.35 -42.41 -34.53
N GLN A 346 -27.81 -41.72 -35.54
CA GLN A 346 -27.02 -42.38 -36.59
C GLN A 346 -25.64 -42.80 -36.07
N GLU A 347 -24.98 -41.97 -35.27
CA GLU A 347 -23.74 -42.32 -34.59
C GLU A 347 -23.93 -43.51 -33.65
N ALA A 348 -25.06 -43.58 -32.93
CA ALA A 348 -25.35 -44.68 -32.03
C ALA A 348 -25.52 -46.05 -32.72
N LYS A 349 -25.70 -46.09 -34.04
CA LYS A 349 -25.75 -47.34 -34.83
C LYS A 349 -24.37 -47.84 -35.25
N LYS A 350 -23.34 -46.99 -35.23
CA LYS A 350 -21.98 -47.38 -35.57
C LYS A 350 -21.34 -48.21 -34.44
N PRO A 351 -20.38 -49.10 -34.75
CA PRO A 351 -19.48 -49.68 -33.75
C PRO A 351 -18.87 -48.57 -32.89
N LYS A 352 -18.67 -48.83 -31.59
CA LYS A 352 -18.25 -47.78 -30.63
C LYS A 352 -16.88 -47.19 -30.96
N SER A 353 -15.97 -48.00 -31.51
CA SER A 353 -14.66 -47.58 -32.02
C SER A 353 -14.75 -46.59 -33.18
N GLU A 354 -15.81 -46.67 -34.00
CA GLU A 354 -16.04 -45.83 -35.18
C GLU A 354 -16.92 -44.61 -34.90
N ARG A 355 -17.43 -44.47 -33.67
CA ARG A 355 -18.22 -43.29 -33.28
C ARG A 355 -17.31 -42.08 -33.19
N SER A 356 -17.80 -40.97 -33.72
CA SER A 356 -17.18 -39.65 -33.56
C SER A 356 -17.01 -39.28 -32.08
N TYR A 357 -17.93 -39.74 -31.22
CA TYR A 357 -17.92 -39.49 -29.79
C TYR A 357 -17.87 -40.80 -29.00
N ASN A 358 -16.76 -41.04 -28.30
CA ASN A 358 -16.55 -42.11 -27.33
C ASN A 358 -15.73 -41.58 -26.13
N TYR A 359 -15.45 -42.45 -25.16
CA TYR A 359 -14.73 -42.04 -23.95
C TYR A 359 -13.34 -41.45 -24.25
N TYR A 360 -12.55 -42.09 -25.12
CA TYR A 360 -11.19 -41.64 -25.45
C TYR A 360 -11.19 -40.39 -26.32
N THR A 361 -12.08 -40.25 -27.29
CA THR A 361 -12.17 -39.02 -28.09
C THR A 361 -12.53 -37.83 -27.20
N LYS A 362 -13.40 -38.04 -26.20
CA LYS A 362 -13.68 -37.03 -25.17
C LYS A 362 -12.45 -36.69 -24.33
N GLN A 363 -11.70 -37.68 -23.87
CA GLN A 363 -10.45 -37.40 -23.13
C GLN A 363 -9.48 -36.57 -23.96
N ILE A 364 -9.33 -36.89 -25.25
CA ILE A 364 -8.49 -36.13 -26.17
C ILE A 364 -9.00 -34.69 -26.32
N GLU A 365 -10.31 -34.48 -26.43
CA GLU A 365 -10.92 -33.13 -26.48
C GLU A 365 -10.67 -32.34 -25.19
N ASN A 366 -10.88 -32.95 -24.02
CA ASN A 366 -10.61 -32.33 -22.73
C ASN A 366 -9.12 -31.95 -22.60
N LEU A 367 -8.20 -32.86 -22.92
CA LEU A 367 -6.77 -32.59 -22.88
C LEU A 367 -6.37 -31.46 -23.82
N LYS A 368 -6.99 -31.36 -25.01
CA LYS A 368 -6.77 -30.24 -25.94
C LYS A 368 -7.28 -28.92 -25.38
N GLU A 369 -8.43 -28.92 -24.70
CA GLU A 369 -8.97 -27.72 -24.06
C GLU A 369 -8.08 -27.27 -22.89
N ASP A 370 -7.64 -28.19 -22.04
CA ASP A 370 -6.70 -27.93 -20.95
C ASP A 370 -5.37 -27.39 -21.47
N LEU A 371 -4.83 -27.99 -22.52
CA LEU A 371 -3.60 -27.53 -23.17
C LEU A 371 -3.77 -26.11 -23.73
N ARG A 372 -4.91 -25.79 -24.34
CA ARG A 372 -5.22 -24.45 -24.83
C ARG A 372 -5.32 -23.42 -23.69
N LEU A 373 -5.90 -23.81 -22.56
CA LEU A 373 -5.97 -22.95 -21.36
C LEU A 373 -4.58 -22.70 -20.79
N GLN A 374 -3.75 -23.75 -20.65
CA GLN A 374 -2.37 -23.63 -20.20
C GLN A 374 -1.51 -22.79 -21.14
N GLU A 375 -1.68 -22.91 -22.46
CA GLU A 375 -1.00 -22.05 -23.44
C GLU A 375 -1.37 -20.58 -23.26
N LEU A 376 -2.65 -20.30 -22.98
CA LEU A 376 -3.12 -18.93 -22.76
C LEU A 376 -2.57 -18.35 -21.45
N GLU A 377 -2.46 -19.17 -20.41
CA GLU A 377 -1.86 -18.79 -19.12
C GLU A 377 -0.34 -18.57 -19.25
N SER A 378 0.36 -19.46 -19.97
CA SER A 378 1.79 -19.29 -20.29
C SER A 378 2.04 -18.00 -21.09
N LYS A 379 1.16 -17.65 -22.05
CA LYS A 379 1.24 -16.37 -22.77
C LYS A 379 1.09 -15.17 -21.83
N LYS A 380 0.16 -15.22 -20.88
CA LYS A 380 0.00 -14.16 -19.86
C LYS A 380 1.26 -14.02 -19.00
N GLN A 381 1.81 -15.14 -18.51
CA GLN A 381 3.05 -15.14 -17.71
C GLN A 381 4.25 -14.59 -18.49
N LYS A 382 4.36 -14.89 -19.80
CA LYS A 382 5.42 -14.34 -20.66
C LYS A 382 5.31 -12.82 -20.81
N ILE A 383 4.10 -12.28 -20.97
CA ILE A 383 3.87 -10.84 -21.04
C ILE A 383 4.26 -10.17 -19.72
N GLU A 384 3.85 -10.75 -18.59
CA GLU A 384 4.20 -10.26 -17.26
C GLU A 384 5.72 -10.27 -17.02
N THR A 385 6.39 -11.35 -17.42
CA THR A 385 7.86 -11.46 -17.36
C THR A 385 8.55 -10.37 -18.20
N ILE A 386 8.04 -10.07 -19.40
CA ILE A 386 8.58 -8.99 -20.25
C ILE A 386 8.43 -7.63 -19.56
N ASN A 387 7.27 -7.35 -18.96
CA ASN A 387 7.01 -6.10 -18.24
C ASN A 387 7.90 -5.94 -16.99
N LEU A 388 8.09 -7.03 -16.23
CA LEU A 388 8.98 -7.04 -15.08
C LEU A 388 10.44 -6.79 -15.51
N ASN A 389 10.89 -7.41 -16.60
CA ASN A 389 12.24 -7.17 -17.13
C ASN A 389 12.44 -5.71 -17.57
N ALA A 390 11.45 -5.10 -18.24
CA ALA A 390 11.51 -3.67 -18.57
C ALA A 390 11.63 -2.80 -17.31
N THR A 391 10.86 -3.12 -16.27
CA THR A 391 10.92 -2.41 -14.98
C THR A 391 12.28 -2.58 -14.30
N ILE A 392 12.88 -3.77 -14.35
CA ILE A 392 14.22 -4.04 -13.82
C ILE A 392 15.27 -3.20 -14.55
N VAL A 393 15.18 -3.08 -15.88
CA VAL A 393 16.11 -2.26 -16.68
C VAL A 393 15.99 -0.78 -16.29
N ASP A 394 14.77 -0.25 -16.13
CA ASP A 394 14.56 1.14 -15.67
C ASP A 394 15.11 1.39 -14.27
N LEU A 395 14.89 0.44 -13.35
CA LEU A 395 15.46 0.52 -12.00
C LEU A 395 16.98 0.46 -12.01
N GLN A 396 17.58 -0.40 -12.85
CA GLN A 396 19.04 -0.47 -13.03
C GLN A 396 19.60 0.86 -13.53
N ASN A 397 18.97 1.46 -14.54
CA ASN A 397 19.34 2.78 -15.06
C ASN A 397 19.25 3.86 -13.97
N THR A 398 18.18 3.84 -13.17
CA THR A 398 17.99 4.77 -12.05
C THR A 398 19.09 4.61 -10.99
N VAL A 399 19.44 3.36 -10.65
CA VAL A 399 20.52 3.05 -9.71
C VAL A 399 21.87 3.53 -10.23
N THR A 400 22.17 3.37 -11.52
CA THR A 400 23.40 3.91 -12.10
C THR A 400 23.46 5.43 -12.02
N THR A 401 22.37 6.13 -12.33
CA THR A 401 22.31 7.60 -12.22
C THR A 401 22.50 8.07 -10.77
N TYR A 402 21.86 7.41 -9.80
CA TYR A 402 22.08 7.74 -8.38
C TYR A 402 23.52 7.47 -7.94
N LYS A 403 24.14 6.41 -8.43
CA LYS A 403 25.55 6.09 -8.13
C LYS A 403 26.48 7.18 -8.66
N GLU A 404 26.26 7.67 -9.87
CA GLU A 404 27.01 8.79 -10.45
C GLU A 404 26.82 10.08 -9.64
N ASN A 405 25.58 10.41 -9.27
CA ASN A 405 25.29 11.59 -8.44
C ASN A 405 25.96 11.53 -7.07
N ILE A 406 25.96 10.36 -6.42
CA ILE A 406 26.67 10.16 -5.15
C ILE A 406 28.17 10.41 -5.31
N GLN A 407 28.79 9.96 -6.41
CA GLN A 407 30.21 10.22 -6.67
C GLN A 407 30.51 11.71 -6.85
N ILE A 408 29.65 12.44 -7.57
CA ILE A 408 29.77 13.90 -7.75
C ILE A 408 29.69 14.61 -6.38
N LEU A 409 28.67 14.28 -5.57
CA LEU A 409 28.48 14.87 -4.24
C LEU A 409 29.65 14.57 -3.29
N GLN A 410 30.24 13.38 -3.37
CA GLN A 410 31.44 13.03 -2.60
C GLN A 410 32.65 13.89 -3.00
N LEU A 411 32.81 14.16 -4.30
CA LEU A 411 33.86 15.04 -4.80
C LEU A 411 33.66 16.48 -4.33
N GLU A 412 32.43 17.00 -4.37
CA GLU A 412 32.08 18.33 -3.85
C GLU A 412 32.30 18.44 -2.34
N ALA A 413 31.87 17.44 -1.56
CA ALA A 413 32.10 17.39 -0.12
C ALA A 413 33.61 17.41 0.21
N SER A 414 34.43 16.72 -0.59
CA SER A 414 35.89 16.72 -0.43
C SER A 414 36.49 18.10 -0.72
N LYS A 415 36.07 18.77 -1.80
CA LYS A 415 36.48 20.15 -2.11
C LYS A 415 36.07 21.13 -1.01
N GLN A 416 34.85 21.00 -0.49
CA GLN A 416 34.36 21.83 0.60
C GLN A 416 35.19 21.64 1.88
N LYS A 417 35.58 20.40 2.18
CA LYS A 417 36.46 20.07 3.30
C LYS A 417 37.83 20.75 3.16
N GLU A 418 38.44 20.70 1.98
CA GLU A 418 39.69 21.43 1.71
C GLU A 418 39.54 22.94 1.89
N HIS A 419 38.45 23.52 1.37
CA HIS A 419 38.17 24.94 1.55
C HIS A 419 38.01 25.30 3.03
N ASN A 420 37.33 24.47 3.82
CA ASN A 420 37.18 24.68 5.27
C ASN A 420 38.53 24.62 6.00
N ILE A 421 39.44 23.72 5.60
CA ILE A 421 40.81 23.67 6.15
C ILE A 421 41.57 24.96 5.83
N LYS A 422 41.47 25.47 4.60
CA LYS A 422 42.08 26.75 4.20
C LYS A 422 41.53 27.91 5.03
N LEU A 423 40.21 28.03 5.16
CA LEU A 423 39.57 29.05 6.01
C LEU A 423 40.02 28.94 7.46
N HIS A 424 40.11 27.73 8.00
CA HIS A 424 40.57 27.53 9.38
C HIS A 424 42.02 28.01 9.58
N SER A 425 42.92 27.72 8.64
CA SER A 425 44.30 28.21 8.71
C SER A 425 44.41 29.74 8.58
N GLN A 426 43.58 30.36 7.73
CA GLN A 426 43.50 31.83 7.65
C GLN A 426 42.98 32.44 8.95
N ARG A 427 41.96 31.83 9.55
CA ARG A 427 41.43 32.26 10.85
C ARG A 427 42.49 32.18 11.95
N GLN A 428 43.26 31.09 12.02
CA GLN A 428 44.35 30.96 12.98
C GLN A 428 45.43 32.04 12.79
N LYS A 429 45.78 32.38 11.54
CA LYS A 429 46.71 33.49 11.26
C LYS A 429 46.18 34.83 11.76
N LEU A 430 44.92 35.14 11.43
CA LEU A 430 44.25 36.36 11.88
C LEU A 430 44.16 36.45 13.41
N ASP A 431 43.85 35.34 14.10
CA ASP A 431 43.83 35.30 15.55
C ASP A 431 45.24 35.58 16.13
N GLY A 432 46.29 35.04 15.50
CA GLY A 432 47.69 35.37 15.80
C GLY A 432 47.98 36.87 15.65
N ASP A 433 47.64 37.45 14.51
CA ASP A 433 47.83 38.89 14.24
C ASP A 433 47.07 39.77 15.25
N ILE A 434 45.84 39.38 15.61
CA ILE A 434 45.03 40.08 16.63
C ILE A 434 45.75 40.04 17.98
N THR A 435 46.29 38.90 18.40
CA THR A 435 47.02 38.80 19.68
C THR A 435 48.30 39.65 19.67
N GLU A 436 49.05 39.67 18.58
CA GLU A 436 50.25 40.50 18.44
C GLU A 436 49.90 42.00 18.50
N MET A 437 48.87 42.42 17.75
CA MET A 437 48.41 43.81 17.75
C MET A 437 47.88 44.24 19.11
N THR A 438 47.19 43.35 19.83
CA THR A 438 46.70 43.62 21.19
C THR A 438 47.86 43.82 22.17
N SER A 439 48.89 42.97 22.08
CA SER A 439 50.12 43.11 22.88
C SER A 439 50.84 44.43 22.59
N LYS A 440 51.06 44.77 21.31
CA LYS A 440 51.66 46.05 20.91
C LYS A 440 50.87 47.25 21.41
N THR A 441 49.54 47.19 21.32
CA THR A 441 48.66 48.26 21.82
C THR A 441 48.80 48.44 23.32
N ASN A 442 48.87 47.34 24.08
CA ASN A 442 49.08 47.40 25.53
C ASN A 442 50.46 47.97 25.88
N GLN A 443 51.53 47.54 25.19
CA GLN A 443 52.87 48.10 25.37
C GLN A 443 52.94 49.60 25.05
N LEU A 444 52.31 50.03 23.96
CA LEU A 444 52.20 51.45 23.60
C LEU A 444 51.46 52.24 24.69
N LYS A 445 50.39 51.69 25.25
CA LYS A 445 49.62 52.31 26.33
C LYS A 445 50.45 52.46 27.61
N GLU A 446 51.22 51.44 27.99
CA GLU A 446 52.13 51.50 29.14
C GLU A 446 53.25 52.53 28.93
N ASN A 447 53.89 52.51 27.77
CA ASN A 447 54.93 53.49 27.41
C ASN A 447 54.39 54.92 27.43
N PHE A 448 53.22 55.15 26.82
CA PHE A 448 52.59 56.47 26.83
C PHE A 448 52.30 56.98 28.25
N ASN A 449 51.78 56.11 29.13
CA ASN A 449 51.53 56.47 30.53
C ASN A 449 52.82 56.80 31.28
N LYS A 450 53.91 56.05 31.03
CA LYS A 450 55.23 56.30 31.62
C LYS A 450 55.78 57.67 31.17
N THR A 451 55.82 57.93 29.87
CA THR A 451 56.31 59.21 29.31
C THR A 451 55.48 60.40 29.80
N LYS A 452 54.15 60.25 29.87
CA LYS A 452 53.27 61.29 30.43
C LYS A 452 53.62 61.62 31.89
N SER A 453 53.93 60.61 32.70
CA SER A 453 54.33 60.82 34.09
C SER A 453 55.70 61.51 34.22
N GLU A 454 56.64 61.23 33.32
CA GLU A 454 57.97 61.85 33.31
C GLU A 454 57.89 63.32 32.88
N MET A 455 57.17 63.62 31.80
CA MET A 455 56.95 65.00 31.35
C MET A 455 56.26 65.89 32.41
N LEU A 456 55.30 65.33 33.17
CA LEU A 456 54.66 66.08 34.26
C LEU A 456 55.61 66.42 35.41
N LYS A 457 56.64 65.60 35.66
CA LYS A 457 57.67 65.89 36.66
C LYS A 457 58.61 67.00 36.18
N GLU A 458 59.03 66.95 34.91
CA GLU A 458 59.89 67.98 34.31
C GLU A 458 59.20 69.35 34.25
N LEU A 459 57.93 69.39 33.85
CA LEU A 459 57.13 70.63 33.84
C LEU A 459 57.07 71.32 35.21
N LYS A 460 56.94 70.53 36.29
CA LYS A 460 56.94 71.06 37.67
C LYS A 460 58.31 71.62 38.09
N GLN A 461 59.41 71.06 37.58
CA GLN A 461 60.75 71.58 37.87
C GLN A 461 61.03 72.89 37.12
N ILE A 462 60.64 72.99 35.85
CA ILE A 462 60.82 74.20 35.04
C ILE A 462 60.01 75.37 35.63
N SER A 463 58.77 75.12 36.05
CA SER A 463 57.92 76.11 36.72
C SER A 463 58.60 76.72 37.96
N LYS A 464 59.23 75.90 38.82
CA LYS A 464 59.95 76.38 40.01
C LYS A 464 61.17 77.24 39.67
N GLN A 465 61.81 77.00 38.53
CA GLN A 465 63.00 77.75 38.13
C GLN A 465 62.62 79.14 37.59
N ILE A 466 61.54 79.25 36.83
CA ILE A 466 61.03 80.52 36.30
C ILE A 466 60.64 81.49 37.43
N GLU A 467 60.04 81.01 38.52
CA GLU A 467 59.69 81.84 39.68
C GLU A 467 60.93 82.47 40.34
N LYS A 468 62.05 81.75 40.43
CA LYS A 468 63.31 82.25 41.00
C LYS A 468 63.93 83.36 40.15
N ASP A 469 63.97 83.19 38.83
CA ASP A 469 64.64 84.13 37.94
C ASP A 469 63.84 85.45 37.78
N THR A 470 62.51 85.37 37.87
CA THR A 470 61.63 86.54 37.82
C THR A 470 61.81 87.47 39.03
N ALA A 471 62.04 86.91 40.22
CA ALA A 471 62.33 87.69 41.43
C ALA A 471 63.67 88.45 41.36
N LYS A 472 64.68 87.84 40.71
CA LYS A 472 66.03 88.42 40.59
C LYS A 472 66.07 89.61 39.64
N LYS A 473 65.31 89.55 38.53
CA LYS A 473 65.21 90.65 37.55
C LYS A 473 64.63 91.93 38.17
N LYS A 474 63.56 91.82 38.96
CA LYS A 474 62.86 92.97 39.57
C LYS A 474 63.74 93.76 40.54
N HIS A 475 64.69 93.11 41.20
CA HIS A 475 65.61 93.77 42.13
C HIS A 475 66.65 94.64 41.42
N LEU A 476 67.20 94.15 40.29
CA LEU A 476 68.23 94.86 39.52
C LEU A 476 67.70 96.11 38.83
N GLU A 477 66.48 96.07 38.28
CA GLU A 477 65.85 97.23 37.63
C GLU A 477 65.67 98.41 38.59
N SER A 478 65.39 98.15 39.88
CA SER A 478 65.23 99.20 40.89
C SER A 478 66.54 99.90 41.29
N ALA A 479 67.68 99.23 41.14
CA ALA A 479 68.99 99.76 41.51
C ALA A 479 69.56 100.68 40.42
N ILE A 480 69.36 100.34 39.14
CA ILE A 480 69.88 101.08 37.99
C ILE A 480 69.30 102.51 37.95
N VAL A 481 67.98 102.65 38.13
CA VAL A 481 67.29 103.96 38.10
C VAL A 481 67.85 104.95 39.13
N LYS A 482 68.26 104.46 40.30
CA LYS A 482 68.81 105.33 41.36
C LYS A 482 70.25 105.77 41.08
N ILE A 483 71.06 104.93 40.42
CA ILE A 483 72.47 105.24 40.11
C ILE A 483 72.56 106.39 39.10
N GLU A 484 71.81 106.30 37.99
CA GLU A 484 71.85 107.29 36.91
C GLU A 484 71.29 108.66 37.35
N GLY A 485 70.23 108.67 38.16
CA GLY A 485 69.58 109.92 38.54
C GLY A 485 70.30 110.76 39.61
N THR A 486 71.17 110.15 40.43
CA THR A 486 71.71 110.84 41.62
C THR A 486 73.21 110.73 41.85
N LEU A 487 73.85 109.60 41.53
CA LEU A 487 75.28 109.41 41.84
C LEU A 487 76.20 110.03 40.77
N GLU A 488 75.86 109.85 39.50
CA GLU A 488 76.67 110.35 38.38
C GLU A 488 76.88 111.88 38.39
N PRO A 489 75.85 112.71 38.70
CA PRO A 489 76.03 114.17 38.79
C PRO A 489 76.97 114.57 39.93
N LEU A 490 76.96 113.86 41.05
CA LEU A 490 77.78 114.16 42.23
C LEU A 490 79.26 113.87 41.98
N VAL A 491 79.57 112.77 41.27
CA VAL A 491 80.95 112.44 40.88
C VAL A 491 81.51 113.48 39.92
N LYS A 492 80.75 113.87 38.88
CA LYS A 492 81.17 114.93 37.94
C LYS A 492 81.45 116.26 38.64
N ARG A 493 80.64 116.60 39.65
CA ARG A 493 80.81 117.83 40.43
C ARG A 493 82.05 117.81 41.32
N PHE A 494 82.47 116.63 41.79
CA PHE A 494 83.67 116.47 42.60
C PHE A 494 84.91 116.86 41.78
N ASP A 495 85.06 116.34 40.57
CA ASP A 495 86.23 116.63 39.72
C ASP A 495 86.34 118.12 39.38
N ILE A 496 85.21 118.76 39.03
CA ILE A 496 85.16 120.21 38.74
C ILE A 496 85.64 121.04 39.94
N LEU A 497 85.26 120.65 41.16
CA LEU A 497 85.64 121.39 42.37
C LEU A 497 87.13 121.20 42.72
N VAL A 498 87.69 120.01 42.49
CA VAL A 498 89.13 119.76 42.68
C VAL A 498 89.96 120.62 41.73
N ASP A 499 89.57 120.72 40.46
CA ASP A 499 90.31 121.51 39.47
C ASP A 499 90.24 123.02 39.76
N ARG A 500 89.09 123.51 40.28
CA ARG A 500 88.97 124.91 40.73
C ARG A 500 89.87 125.26 41.92
N ILE A 501 90.06 124.32 42.85
CA ILE A 501 90.96 124.52 44.00
C ILE A 501 92.41 124.65 43.52
N LEU A 502 92.82 123.85 42.54
CA LEU A 502 94.16 123.94 41.96
C LEU A 502 94.38 125.28 41.26
N GLN A 503 93.41 125.72 40.44
CA GLN A 503 93.49 127.03 39.78
C GLN A 503 93.61 128.20 40.77
N ALA A 504 92.80 128.20 41.84
CA ALA A 504 92.86 129.25 42.85
C ALA A 504 94.24 129.31 43.54
N LYS A 505 94.87 128.15 43.77
CA LYS A 505 96.20 128.06 44.39
C LYS A 505 97.33 128.55 43.49
N ASP A 506 97.21 128.37 42.18
CA ASP A 506 98.19 128.90 41.20
C ASP A 506 98.05 130.42 40.98
N GLN A 507 96.86 130.99 41.21
CA GLN A 507 96.56 132.42 41.04
C GLN A 507 96.70 133.26 42.33
N ASP A 508 97.20 132.68 43.41
CA ASP A 508 97.33 133.30 44.75
C ASP A 508 96.00 133.82 45.35
N GLU A 509 94.87 133.23 44.94
CA GLU A 509 93.53 133.50 45.49
C GLU A 509 93.21 132.54 46.66
N ASN A 510 92.39 132.97 47.63
CA ASN A 510 92.06 132.12 48.80
C ASN A 510 91.18 130.91 48.38
N PRO A 511 91.67 129.66 48.48
CA PRO A 511 90.96 128.46 48.01
C PRO A 511 89.91 127.90 48.99
N GLU A 512 89.76 128.48 50.19
CA GLU A 512 88.95 127.89 51.28
C GLU A 512 87.46 127.69 50.94
N GLU A 513 86.86 128.59 50.17
CA GLU A 513 85.44 128.45 49.81
C GLU A 513 85.18 127.21 48.94
N PHE A 514 86.10 126.90 48.03
CA PHE A 514 86.01 125.72 47.17
C PHE A 514 86.27 124.42 47.94
N TYR A 515 87.17 124.43 48.92
CA TYR A 515 87.34 123.30 49.84
C TYR A 515 86.07 123.01 50.66
N LYS A 516 85.36 124.05 51.11
CA LYS A 516 84.09 123.87 51.83
C LYS A 516 83.02 123.22 50.96
N ARG A 517 82.88 123.67 49.70
CA ARG A 517 81.94 123.07 48.74
C ARG A 517 82.34 121.65 48.31
N LEU A 518 83.64 121.39 48.16
CA LEU A 518 84.14 120.06 47.88
C LEU A 518 83.78 119.10 49.02
N LYS A 519 83.92 119.55 50.28
CA LYS A 519 83.56 118.77 51.46
C LYS A 519 82.08 118.39 51.47
N GLU A 520 81.20 119.33 51.15
CA GLU A 520 79.76 119.08 51.04
C GLU A 520 79.45 118.10 49.91
N ASN A 521 80.06 118.24 48.74
CA ASN A 521 79.84 117.31 47.63
C ASN A 521 80.38 115.90 47.95
N THR A 522 81.55 115.79 48.59
CA THR A 522 82.08 114.51 49.08
C THR A 522 81.14 113.89 50.10
N PHE A 523 80.52 114.68 50.97
CA PHE A 523 79.54 114.22 51.95
C PHE A 523 78.28 113.67 51.29
N ASP A 524 77.71 114.40 50.34
CA ASP A 524 76.50 113.97 49.62
C ASP A 524 76.76 112.71 48.79
N THR A 525 77.95 112.60 48.18
CA THR A 525 78.35 111.37 47.47
C THR A 525 78.54 110.20 48.44
N ALA A 526 79.18 110.44 49.59
CA ALA A 526 79.40 109.42 50.61
C ALA A 526 78.09 108.85 51.18
N LYS A 527 77.02 109.67 51.25
CA LYS A 527 75.69 109.26 51.72
C LYS A 527 75.05 108.18 50.85
N MET A 528 75.36 108.14 49.55
CA MET A 528 74.81 107.15 48.60
C MET A 528 75.44 105.76 48.73
N PHE A 529 76.64 105.67 49.31
CA PHE A 529 77.35 104.41 49.50
C PHE A 529 77.05 103.80 50.87
N GLY A 530 76.90 102.47 50.89
CA GLY A 530 76.85 101.70 52.14
C GLY A 530 78.17 101.80 52.94
N PRO A 531 78.17 101.38 54.22
CA PRO A 531 79.26 101.65 55.16
C PRO A 531 80.63 101.17 54.69
N GLU A 532 80.66 100.06 53.95
CA GLU A 532 81.89 99.51 53.40
C GLU A 532 82.33 100.25 52.14
N LYS A 533 81.51 100.41 51.10
CA LYS A 533 81.89 101.17 49.89
C LYS A 533 82.29 102.62 50.21
N ARG A 534 81.64 103.24 51.21
CA ARG A 534 81.95 104.60 51.66
C ARG A 534 83.38 104.75 52.16
N LYS A 535 83.90 103.76 52.91
CA LYS A 535 85.29 103.79 53.41
C LYS A 535 86.29 103.80 52.26
N ASP A 536 86.04 103.03 51.20
CA ASP A 536 86.89 103.03 50.00
C ASP A 536 86.79 104.35 49.25
N TYR A 537 85.58 104.88 49.05
CA TYR A 537 85.38 106.17 48.38
C TYR A 537 86.11 107.30 49.11
N LEU A 538 85.95 107.42 50.44
CA LEU A 538 86.62 108.46 51.22
C LEU A 538 88.14 108.28 51.27
N SER A 539 88.63 107.03 51.22
CA SER A 539 90.07 106.76 51.07
C SER A 539 90.58 107.25 49.71
N ASN A 540 89.88 106.95 48.62
CA ASN A 540 90.26 107.36 47.29
C ASN A 540 90.20 108.89 47.12
N VAL A 541 89.19 109.56 47.67
CA VAL A 541 89.13 111.04 47.69
C VAL A 541 90.34 111.63 48.41
N ARG A 542 90.75 111.01 49.53
CA ARG A 542 91.92 111.44 50.30
C ARG A 542 93.23 111.25 49.51
N GLU A 543 93.37 110.14 48.79
CA GLU A 543 94.54 109.86 47.96
C GLU A 543 94.60 110.78 46.73
N ASN A 544 93.48 110.96 46.02
CA ASN A 544 93.41 111.82 44.84
C ASN A 544 93.80 113.28 45.17
N LEU A 545 93.35 113.81 46.31
CA LEU A 545 93.75 115.15 46.76
C LEU A 545 95.25 115.22 47.11
N LYS A 546 95.81 114.17 47.74
CA LYS A 546 97.25 114.13 48.06
C LYS A 546 98.11 114.04 46.81
N GLU A 547 97.73 113.21 45.85
CA GLU A 547 98.45 113.06 44.58
C GLU A 547 98.46 114.38 43.80
N LYS A 548 97.36 115.13 43.84
CA LYS A 548 97.26 116.48 43.26
C LYS A 548 97.91 117.58 44.12
N GLY A 549 98.61 117.26 45.21
CA GLY A 549 99.31 118.24 46.06
C GLY A 549 98.39 119.16 46.89
N LEU A 550 97.11 118.79 47.02
CA LEU A 550 96.09 119.48 47.81
C LEU A 550 96.07 118.95 49.26
N ASP A 551 95.63 119.75 50.22
CA ASP A 551 95.54 119.31 51.61
C ASP A 551 94.25 118.50 51.84
N PRO A 552 94.34 117.17 51.98
CA PRO A 552 93.17 116.33 52.18
C PRO A 552 92.51 116.53 53.56
N SER A 553 93.16 117.23 54.50
CA SER A 553 92.61 117.46 55.84
C SER A 553 91.39 118.37 55.81
N GLN A 554 91.32 119.30 54.83
CA GLN A 554 90.26 120.29 54.69
C GLN A 554 88.88 119.66 54.41
N VAL A 555 88.85 118.60 53.60
CA VAL A 555 87.62 117.84 53.29
C VAL A 555 87.36 116.65 54.21
N ARG A 556 88.19 116.44 55.24
CA ARG A 556 87.98 115.35 56.19
C ARG A 556 86.74 115.59 57.03
N PHE A 557 85.88 114.59 57.14
CA PHE A 557 84.64 114.68 57.92
C PHE A 557 84.92 114.77 59.42
N GLY A 558 84.29 115.74 60.07
CA GLY A 558 84.30 115.89 61.51
C GLY A 558 83.19 115.05 62.17
N ILE A 559 83.01 115.25 63.48
CA ILE A 559 82.01 114.54 64.27
C ILE A 559 80.59 114.81 63.74
N LYS A 560 80.30 116.05 63.35
CA LYS A 560 78.97 116.46 62.84
C LYS A 560 78.59 115.74 61.54
N GLU A 561 79.51 115.65 60.58
CA GLU A 561 79.27 114.94 59.32
C GLU A 561 79.16 113.42 59.55
N ASN A 562 80.03 112.83 60.38
CA ASN A 562 79.95 111.40 60.67
C ASN A 562 78.63 111.00 61.38
N ILE A 563 78.10 111.83 62.29
CA ILE A 563 76.79 111.60 62.92
C ILE A 563 75.65 111.71 61.89
N LYS A 564 75.70 112.67 60.97
CA LYS A 564 74.68 112.80 59.91
C LYS A 564 74.68 111.62 58.94
N LEU A 565 75.85 111.08 58.59
CA LEU A 565 75.96 109.86 57.78
C LEU A 565 75.39 108.66 58.52
N TRP A 566 75.72 108.49 59.80
CA TRP A 566 75.16 107.43 60.63
C TRP A 566 73.64 107.52 60.76
N ALA A 567 73.09 108.72 60.98
CA ALA A 567 71.64 108.94 61.01
C ALA A 567 70.97 108.63 59.66
N SER A 568 71.62 109.00 58.55
CA SER A 568 71.14 108.67 57.21
C SER A 568 71.01 107.16 56.98
N ASP A 569 72.03 106.41 57.40
CA ASP A 569 72.13 104.96 57.24
C ASP A 569 71.09 104.22 58.08
N THR A 570 70.79 104.73 59.26
CA THR A 570 69.93 104.04 60.23
C THR A 570 68.45 104.37 60.03
N PHE A 571 68.11 105.56 59.54
CA PHE A 571 66.72 106.06 59.56
C PHE A 571 66.14 106.50 58.21
N THR A 572 66.92 106.70 57.15
CA THR A 572 66.37 107.27 55.89
C THR A 572 66.68 106.48 54.62
N GLU A 573 67.28 105.30 54.73
CA GLU A 573 67.49 104.31 53.66
C GLU A 573 67.85 104.91 52.27
N ASN A 574 68.69 105.94 52.28
CA ASN A 574 69.14 106.65 51.07
C ASN A 574 70.35 105.97 50.40
N GLN A 575 70.74 104.79 50.88
CA GLN A 575 71.84 104.01 50.33
C GLN A 575 71.39 103.26 49.09
N THR A 576 72.15 103.36 48.01
CA THR A 576 71.79 102.75 46.72
C THR A 576 72.78 101.70 46.27
N LEU A 577 73.99 101.70 46.84
CA LEU A 577 75.07 100.79 46.47
C LEU A 577 75.72 100.17 47.70
N GLU A 578 75.32 98.93 47.98
CA GLU A 578 76.04 98.03 48.87
C GLU A 578 76.83 96.99 48.06
N PHE A 579 77.86 96.42 48.70
CA PHE A 579 78.50 95.21 48.18
C PHE A 579 77.60 93.99 48.45
N THR A 580 77.50 93.09 47.47
CA THR A 580 76.96 91.74 47.67
C THR A 580 77.82 90.96 48.68
N LYS A 581 77.31 89.83 49.20
CA LYS A 581 78.03 89.01 50.19
C LYS A 581 79.42 88.59 49.68
N GLU A 582 79.54 88.26 48.40
CA GLU A 582 80.80 87.89 47.74
C GLU A 582 81.73 89.11 47.58
N GLU A 583 81.20 90.26 47.18
CA GLU A 583 82.00 91.49 47.05
C GLU A 583 82.50 92.04 48.42
N LYS A 584 81.76 91.84 49.52
CA LYS A 584 82.21 92.23 50.88
C LYS A 584 83.46 91.45 51.30
N GLU A 585 83.55 90.17 50.93
CA GLU A 585 84.72 89.33 51.23
C GLU A 585 85.94 89.69 50.37
N GLU A 586 85.72 90.08 49.12
CA GLU A 586 86.80 90.47 48.21
C GLU A 586 87.37 91.86 48.55
N SER A 587 86.50 92.82 48.88
CA SER A 587 86.86 94.18 49.34
C SER A 587 87.67 94.16 50.64
N THR A 588 87.26 93.35 51.64
CA THR A 588 88.01 93.21 52.90
C THR A 588 89.38 92.57 52.70
N LYS A 589 89.53 91.62 51.77
CA LYS A 589 90.84 91.08 51.36
C LYS A 589 91.70 92.14 50.67
N ALA A 590 91.13 92.99 49.80
CA ALA A 590 91.85 94.06 49.11
C ALA A 590 92.39 95.14 50.07
N ARG A 591 91.63 95.53 51.11
CA ARG A 591 92.12 96.49 52.13
C ARG A 591 93.26 95.96 52.98
N LYS A 592 93.25 94.67 53.33
CA LYS A 592 94.37 94.02 54.04
C LYS A 592 95.66 94.05 53.22
N ARG A 593 95.59 93.96 51.88
CA ARG A 593 96.77 94.05 51.00
C ARG A 593 97.40 95.45 50.96
N ARG A 594 96.60 96.52 51.06
CA ARG A 594 97.10 97.92 50.99
C ARG A 594 97.88 98.38 52.25
N LEU A 595 97.79 97.66 53.37
CA LEU A 595 98.48 97.99 54.62
C LEU A 595 99.90 97.40 54.75
N LEU A 596 100.32 96.54 53.81
CA LEU A 596 101.66 95.94 53.78
C LEU A 596 102.54 96.66 52.74
N LYS A 597 103.48 97.52 53.19
CA LYS A 597 104.53 98.10 52.33
C LYS A 597 105.71 97.12 52.20
N PRO A 598 106.15 96.71 50.99
CA PRO A 598 107.45 96.07 50.83
C PRO A 598 108.59 97.11 50.95
N LYS A 599 109.71 96.72 51.60
CA LYS A 599 110.96 97.52 51.66
C LYS A 599 111.56 97.67 50.25
N PRO A 600 112.20 98.80 49.92
CA PRO A 600 112.94 98.97 48.66
C PRO A 600 114.17 98.06 48.62
N PRO A 601 114.59 97.54 47.45
CA PRO A 601 115.85 96.82 47.31
C PRO A 601 117.06 97.72 47.59
N SER A 602 118.06 97.13 48.24
CA SER A 602 119.30 97.74 48.76
C SER A 602 120.24 98.23 47.63
N PRO A 603 120.94 99.37 47.78
CA PRO A 603 121.76 99.99 46.72
C PRO A 603 123.13 99.32 46.49
N PHE A 604 123.31 98.04 46.84
CA PHE A 604 124.60 97.33 46.73
C PHE A 604 124.55 96.00 45.94
N GLN A 605 123.54 95.78 45.10
CA GLN A 605 123.54 94.69 44.09
C GLN A 605 122.88 95.19 42.80
N ASP A 606 123.68 95.24 41.72
CA ASP A 606 123.27 95.68 40.38
C ASP A 606 123.01 94.43 39.50
N PRO A 607 121.82 94.26 38.90
CA PRO A 607 121.59 93.20 37.90
C PRO A 607 122.17 93.50 36.52
N TYR A 608 122.77 94.68 36.30
CA TYR A 608 123.22 95.19 35.01
C TYR A 608 124.59 95.91 35.04
N ASP A 609 125.42 95.70 36.08
CA ASP A 609 126.82 96.15 36.09
C ASP A 609 127.67 95.21 35.22
N PRO A 610 128.25 95.65 34.09
CA PRO A 610 129.06 94.79 33.23
C PRO A 610 130.50 94.57 33.75
N HIS A 611 130.82 95.03 34.97
CA HIS A 611 132.12 94.81 35.61
C HIS A 611 132.06 94.22 37.04
N GLN A 612 130.97 93.54 37.42
CA GLN A 612 130.96 92.60 38.57
C GLN A 612 131.15 91.14 38.16
#